data_AF-A0A8T1T9Q9-F1
#
_entry.id   AF-A0A8T1T9Q9-F1
#
_cell.length_a   1.000
_cell.length_b   1.000
_cell.length_c   1.000
_cell.angle_alpha   90.00
_cell.angle_beta   90.00
_cell.angle_gamma   90.00
#
_symmetry.space_group_name_H-M   'P 1'
#
loop_
_entity.id
_entity.type
_entity.pdbx_description
1 polymer ?
#
loop_
_entity_poly.entity_id
_entity_poly.type
_entity_poly.pdbx_seq_one_letter_code
_entity_poly.pdbx_strand_id
1 'polypeptide(L)'
;EQLELQRKPITQDTQSGSYKASWQVELIFAVGGWTLNDHISGVECYNPLDHEWKVLGPISRHRCGVGVAPLHDFIYAVGGYDGTTCLSSVERYDPTTQEWSRDVVPLSEGKRDMGLAELGGYLYCVGGRDGMVCLSTLERYDPRGNRWCRMAPMTCHRTGLGVAVLDSYLYAIGGSDGRSPLYSVERYSPEEDAWSPCPPLGTRRENFGCATLQGKIYALGGRDDLTELCSAERFDPVANEWSPMMPMKSKRNKVKAAAANGYLLAIGGFDGVTHVTTVEAFDLDANKWR
;
A
#
# COMPACT_ATOMS: atom_id res chain seq x y z
N GLU A 1 -6.78 6.80 -25.64
CA GLU A 1 -8.18 6.35 -25.75
C GLU A 1 -8.75 6.16 -24.36
N GLN A 2 -9.91 6.76 -24.11
CA GLN A 2 -10.58 6.80 -22.81
C GLN A 2 -11.04 5.38 -22.40
N LEU A 3 -10.80 5.01 -21.14
CA LEU A 3 -11.25 3.74 -20.56
C LEU A 3 -12.76 3.82 -20.29
N GLU A 4 -13.59 3.25 -21.18
CA GLU A 4 -14.98 2.95 -20.82
C GLU A 4 -15.00 1.68 -19.95
N LEU A 5 -15.15 1.86 -18.63
CA LEU A 5 -15.38 0.78 -17.67
C LEU A 5 -16.78 0.19 -17.90
N GLN A 6 -16.86 -0.99 -18.53
CA GLN A 6 -18.12 -1.72 -18.61
C GLN A 6 -18.50 -2.31 -17.24
N ARG A 7 -19.64 -1.84 -16.74
CA ARG A 7 -20.27 -2.24 -15.47
C ARG A 7 -20.66 -3.73 -15.51
N LYS A 8 -20.24 -4.52 -14.52
CA LYS A 8 -20.85 -5.84 -14.24
C LYS A 8 -21.46 -5.81 -12.83
N PRO A 9 -22.76 -6.11 -12.68
CA PRO A 9 -23.41 -6.17 -11.37
C PRO A 9 -22.92 -7.40 -10.57
N ILE A 10 -22.77 -7.23 -9.25
CA ILE A 10 -22.61 -8.32 -8.31
C ILE A 10 -24.03 -8.75 -7.86
N THR A 11 -24.38 -10.01 -8.11
CA THR A 11 -25.67 -10.60 -7.68
C THR A 11 -25.53 -11.19 -6.29
N GLN A 12 -26.35 -10.74 -5.33
CA GLN A 12 -26.63 -11.48 -4.11
C GLN A 12 -28.10 -11.90 -4.10
N ASP A 13 -28.33 -13.20 -3.95
CA ASP A 13 -29.66 -13.80 -3.92
C ASP A 13 -30.32 -13.49 -2.57
N THR A 14 -31.42 -12.74 -2.58
CA THR A 14 -32.32 -12.62 -1.42
C THR A 14 -33.76 -12.78 -1.86
N GLN A 15 -34.41 -13.83 -1.34
CA GLN A 15 -35.84 -14.09 -1.51
C GLN A 15 -36.67 -13.10 -0.70
N SER A 16 -36.82 -11.86 -1.18
CA SER A 16 -37.98 -10.99 -0.90
C SER A 16 -37.81 -9.70 -1.70
N GLY A 17 -38.74 -9.44 -2.62
CA GLY A 17 -38.68 -8.34 -3.58
C GLY A 17 -38.51 -6.95 -2.95
N SER A 18 -37.28 -6.46 -2.94
CA SER A 18 -36.93 -5.06 -3.23
C SER A 18 -35.46 -5.02 -3.65
N TYR A 19 -35.21 -4.74 -4.93
CA TYR A 19 -33.85 -4.62 -5.46
C TYR A 19 -33.28 -3.25 -5.04
N LYS A 20 -32.43 -3.23 -4.01
CA LYS A 20 -31.48 -2.13 -3.80
C LYS A 20 -30.10 -2.64 -4.22
N ALA A 21 -29.68 -2.29 -5.42
CA ALA A 21 -28.28 -2.42 -5.81
C ALA A 21 -27.47 -1.45 -4.92
N SER A 22 -26.81 -1.98 -3.89
CA SER A 22 -25.78 -1.25 -3.16
C SER A 22 -24.48 -1.40 -3.93
N TRP A 23 -24.08 -0.35 -4.64
CA TRP A 23 -22.79 -0.29 -5.30
C TRP A 23 -21.75 0.16 -4.28
N GLN A 24 -20.85 -0.72 -3.85
CA GLN A 24 -19.64 -0.30 -3.17
C GLN A 24 -18.66 0.19 -4.24
N VAL A 25 -18.28 1.47 -4.13
CA VAL A 25 -17.28 2.08 -5.00
C VAL A 25 -15.96 2.07 -4.24
N GLU A 26 -14.97 1.36 -4.78
CA GLU A 26 -13.61 1.39 -4.25
C GLU A 26 -12.96 2.72 -4.65
N LEU A 27 -12.78 3.63 -3.68
CA LEU A 27 -12.06 4.88 -3.88
C LEU A 27 -10.56 4.64 -3.68
N ILE A 28 -9.73 5.29 -4.52
CA ILE A 28 -8.28 5.22 -4.39
C ILE A 28 -7.78 6.55 -3.83
N PHE A 29 -7.02 6.50 -2.74
CA PHE A 29 -6.46 7.68 -2.10
C PHE A 29 -4.95 7.74 -2.33
N ALA A 30 -4.49 8.84 -2.93
CA ALA A 30 -3.09 9.21 -3.01
C ALA A 30 -2.83 10.27 -1.93
N VAL A 31 -2.04 9.92 -0.92
CA VAL A 31 -1.79 10.78 0.25
C VAL A 31 -0.31 11.16 0.28
N GLY A 32 -0.04 12.45 0.12
CA GLY A 32 1.32 13.02 0.13
C GLY A 32 2.14 12.74 -1.14
N GLY A 33 3.45 12.95 -1.09
CA GLY A 33 4.35 12.70 -2.21
C GLY A 33 5.54 13.66 -2.29
N TRP A 34 6.35 13.53 -3.34
CA TRP A 34 7.50 14.39 -3.61
C TRP A 34 7.47 14.84 -5.07
N THR A 35 7.55 16.15 -5.30
CA THR A 35 7.84 16.74 -6.63
C THR A 35 9.23 17.39 -6.65
N LEU A 36 9.81 17.60 -7.83
CA LEU A 36 11.17 18.16 -7.99
C LEU A 36 11.46 19.42 -7.14
N ASN A 37 10.42 20.20 -6.79
CA ASN A 37 10.58 21.46 -6.06
C ASN A 37 9.91 21.51 -4.68
N ASP A 38 9.07 20.53 -4.29
CA ASP A 38 8.37 20.58 -2.99
C ASP A 38 7.75 19.24 -2.52
N HIS A 39 7.48 19.15 -1.22
CA HIS A 39 6.73 18.09 -0.57
C HIS A 39 5.22 18.29 -0.77
N ILE A 40 4.54 17.27 -1.30
CA ILE A 40 3.08 17.33 -1.49
C ILE A 40 2.41 17.03 -0.14
N SER A 41 1.62 17.98 0.37
CA SER A 41 0.66 17.76 1.47
C SER A 41 -0.75 17.43 0.97
N GLY A 42 -0.94 17.49 -0.35
CA GLY A 42 -2.17 17.15 -1.03
C GLY A 42 -2.58 15.69 -0.81
N VAL A 43 -3.87 15.50 -0.66
CA VAL A 43 -4.51 14.19 -0.65
C VAL A 43 -5.46 14.19 -1.82
N GLU A 44 -5.33 13.24 -2.72
CA GLU A 44 -6.19 13.13 -3.89
C GLU A 44 -6.96 11.81 -3.80
N CYS A 45 -8.26 11.87 -4.05
CA CYS A 45 -9.13 10.72 -4.12
C CYS A 45 -9.56 10.53 -5.57
N TYR A 46 -9.22 9.38 -6.16
CA TYR A 46 -9.72 8.97 -7.45
C TYR A 46 -11.01 8.18 -7.27
N ASN A 47 -12.10 8.69 -7.86
CA ASN A 47 -13.32 7.91 -8.02
C ASN A 47 -13.27 7.19 -9.37
N PRO A 48 -13.17 5.86 -9.41
CA PRO A 48 -13.09 5.15 -10.66
C PRO A 48 -14.42 5.10 -11.43
N LEU A 49 -15.55 5.46 -10.81
CA LEU A 49 -16.81 5.63 -11.55
C LEU A 49 -16.88 6.94 -12.33
N ASP A 50 -16.33 8.00 -11.77
CA ASP A 50 -16.39 9.35 -12.36
C ASP A 50 -15.15 9.64 -13.23
N HIS A 51 -14.11 8.80 -13.11
CA HIS A 51 -12.80 9.00 -13.72
C HIS A 51 -12.12 10.33 -13.34
N GLU A 52 -12.47 10.88 -12.18
CA GLU A 52 -11.97 12.16 -11.70
C GLU A 52 -11.16 12.01 -10.41
N TRP A 53 -10.06 12.76 -10.35
CA TRP A 53 -9.32 13.02 -9.11
C TRP A 53 -9.93 14.21 -8.40
N LYS A 54 -10.30 14.04 -7.13
CA LYS A 54 -10.74 15.11 -6.25
C LYS A 54 -9.68 15.39 -5.21
N VAL A 55 -9.26 16.64 -5.12
CA VAL A 55 -8.35 17.10 -4.05
C VAL A 55 -9.14 17.16 -2.74
N LEU A 56 -8.67 16.43 -1.75
CA LEU A 56 -9.16 16.46 -0.37
C LEU A 56 -8.35 17.46 0.44
N GLY A 57 -8.92 17.91 1.57
CA GLY A 57 -8.26 18.85 2.48
C GLY A 57 -6.83 18.41 2.81
N PRO A 58 -5.85 19.34 2.84
CA PRO A 58 -4.45 18.99 2.98
C PRO A 58 -4.18 18.34 4.34
N ILE A 59 -3.23 17.41 4.36
CA ILE A 59 -2.68 16.91 5.63
C ILE A 59 -2.02 18.08 6.34
N SER A 60 -2.21 18.15 7.65
CA SER A 60 -1.86 19.33 8.44
C SER A 60 -0.34 19.55 8.63
N ARG A 61 0.50 18.59 8.22
CA ARG A 61 1.95 18.74 8.01
C ARG A 61 2.35 18.04 6.72
N HIS A 62 3.22 18.67 5.92
CA HIS A 62 3.84 18.04 4.76
C HIS A 62 4.58 16.77 5.21
N ARG A 63 4.30 15.64 4.54
CA ARG A 63 4.93 14.36 4.83
C ARG A 63 5.08 13.52 3.57
N CYS A 64 6.27 12.96 3.36
CA CYS A 64 6.52 11.93 2.35
C CYS A 64 6.88 10.59 3.03
N GLY A 65 6.80 9.47 2.29
CA GLY A 65 7.04 8.15 2.86
C GLY A 65 6.04 7.76 3.96
N VAL A 66 4.82 8.29 3.85
CA VAL A 66 3.71 8.05 4.80
C VAL A 66 3.10 6.67 4.57
N GLY A 67 2.74 5.98 5.66
CA GLY A 67 1.91 4.78 5.61
C GLY A 67 0.44 5.17 5.51
N VAL A 68 -0.31 4.57 4.59
CA VAL A 68 -1.70 4.92 4.32
C VAL A 68 -2.53 3.65 4.26
N ALA A 69 -3.60 3.59 5.05
CA ALA A 69 -4.51 2.45 5.05
C ALA A 69 -5.91 2.88 5.53
N PRO A 70 -6.97 2.28 4.99
CA PRO A 70 -8.31 2.41 5.55
C PRO A 70 -8.42 1.60 6.85
N LEU A 71 -9.26 2.05 7.79
CA LEU A 71 -9.70 1.26 8.94
C LEU A 71 -11.10 1.73 9.34
N HIS A 72 -12.07 0.82 9.27
CA HIS A 72 -13.50 1.15 9.37
C HIS A 72 -13.84 2.25 8.35
N ASP A 73 -14.49 3.34 8.79
CA ASP A 73 -14.94 4.44 7.93
C ASP A 73 -13.87 5.54 7.73
N PHE A 74 -12.65 5.36 8.24
CA PHE A 74 -11.59 6.38 8.22
C PHE A 74 -10.38 5.95 7.40
N ILE A 75 -9.61 6.94 6.94
CA ILE A 75 -8.30 6.73 6.30
C ILE A 75 -7.23 7.23 7.26
N TYR A 76 -6.21 6.42 7.51
CA TYR A 76 -5.13 6.77 8.41
C TYR A 76 -3.88 7.11 7.61
N ALA A 77 -3.23 8.21 7.99
CA ALA A 77 -1.91 8.64 7.53
C ALA A 77 -0.94 8.54 8.71
N VAL A 78 -0.03 7.56 8.66
CA VAL A 78 0.84 7.17 9.77
C VAL A 78 2.30 7.51 9.43
N GLY A 79 2.95 8.26 10.31
CA GLY A 79 4.38 8.57 10.22
C GLY A 79 4.76 9.38 8.98
N GLY A 80 5.93 9.10 8.40
CA GLY A 80 6.49 9.79 7.25
C GLY A 80 7.65 10.72 7.63
N TYR A 81 8.01 11.61 6.72
CA TYR A 81 9.14 12.53 6.85
C TYR A 81 8.75 13.95 6.43
N ASP A 82 8.99 14.94 7.28
CA ASP A 82 8.62 16.35 7.06
C ASP A 82 9.72 17.21 6.41
N GLY A 83 10.75 16.57 5.85
CA GLY A 83 11.93 17.26 5.33
C GLY A 83 13.02 17.47 6.39
N THR A 84 12.70 17.29 7.68
CA THR A 84 13.67 17.41 8.79
C THR A 84 13.75 16.12 9.61
N THR A 85 12.61 15.57 10.02
CA THR A 85 12.53 14.45 10.97
C THR A 85 11.54 13.38 10.53
N CYS A 86 11.81 12.14 10.94
CA CYS A 86 10.83 11.06 10.83
C CYS A 86 9.72 11.26 11.86
N LEU A 87 8.48 11.16 11.42
CA LEU A 87 7.30 11.47 12.20
C LEU A 87 6.75 10.20 12.87
N SER A 88 6.30 10.32 14.11
CA SER A 88 5.47 9.31 14.78
C SER A 88 3.98 9.67 14.75
N SER A 89 3.65 10.89 14.31
CA SER A 89 2.29 11.40 14.33
C SER A 89 1.38 10.65 13.35
N VAL A 90 0.14 10.47 13.78
CA VAL A 90 -0.93 9.84 13.02
C VAL A 90 -2.04 10.85 12.83
N GLU A 91 -2.54 10.94 11.60
CA GLU A 91 -3.74 11.70 11.27
C GLU A 91 -4.77 10.74 10.68
N ARG A 92 -6.05 10.95 10.99
CA ARG A 92 -7.14 10.20 10.34
C ARG A 92 -8.08 11.15 9.61
N TYR A 93 -8.52 10.75 8.44
CA TYR A 93 -9.49 11.47 7.63
C TYR A 93 -10.85 10.82 7.74
N ASP A 94 -11.87 11.63 8.00
CA ASP A 94 -13.28 11.24 7.95
C ASP A 94 -13.86 11.65 6.58
N PRO A 95 -14.17 10.69 5.69
CA PRO A 95 -14.77 11.00 4.38
C PRO A 95 -16.16 11.64 4.48
N THR A 96 -16.86 11.49 5.61
CA THR A 96 -18.20 12.04 5.82
C THR A 96 -18.14 13.53 6.14
N THR A 97 -17.25 13.93 7.05
CA THR A 97 -17.07 15.35 7.41
C THR A 97 -16.05 16.05 6.51
N GLN A 98 -15.25 15.28 5.78
CA GLN A 98 -14.12 15.73 4.96
C GLN A 98 -13.02 16.43 5.76
N GLU A 99 -12.82 16.01 7.01
CA GLU A 99 -11.86 16.62 7.93
C GLU A 99 -10.78 15.63 8.36
N TRP A 100 -9.57 16.16 8.56
CA TRP A 100 -8.47 15.47 9.21
C TRP A 100 -8.49 15.71 10.71
N SER A 101 -8.29 14.66 11.50
CA SER A 101 -8.17 14.70 12.95
C SER A 101 -6.81 14.18 13.42
N ARG A 102 -6.32 14.75 14.52
CA ARG A 102 -5.07 14.36 15.22
C ARG A 102 -5.37 13.73 16.59
N ASP A 103 -6.53 13.10 16.72
CA ASP A 103 -6.98 12.44 17.95
C ASP A 103 -6.41 11.02 18.13
N VAL A 104 -5.69 10.51 17.14
CA VAL A 104 -5.01 9.21 17.17
C VAL A 104 -3.67 9.33 17.87
N VAL A 105 -3.40 8.42 18.81
CA VAL A 105 -2.10 8.40 19.51
C VAL A 105 -0.95 8.12 18.54
N PRO A 106 0.24 8.72 18.76
CA PRO A 106 1.39 8.51 17.90
C PRO A 106 1.98 7.10 18.05
N LEU A 107 2.79 6.69 17.06
CA LEU A 107 3.67 5.52 17.15
C LEU A 107 4.70 5.67 18.29
N SER A 108 5.28 4.56 18.73
CA SER A 108 6.34 4.59 19.77
C SER A 108 7.64 5.25 19.29
N GLU A 109 7.89 5.28 17.98
CA GLU A 109 9.06 5.89 17.36
C GLU A 109 8.67 6.53 16.02
N GLY A 110 9.35 7.62 15.64
CA GLY A 110 9.12 8.28 14.36
C GLY A 110 9.75 7.48 13.23
N LYS A 111 8.99 7.21 12.16
CA LYS A 111 9.47 6.39 11.04
C LYS A 111 8.87 6.82 9.71
N ARG A 112 9.55 6.48 8.61
CA ARG A 112 9.16 6.70 7.19
C ARG A 112 9.30 5.40 6.41
N ASP A 113 8.69 5.34 5.22
CA ASP A 113 8.82 4.25 4.26
C ASP A 113 8.44 2.86 4.85
N MET A 114 7.49 2.85 5.79
CA MET A 114 6.89 1.65 6.39
C MET A 114 5.77 1.08 5.49
N GLY A 115 5.37 -0.15 5.76
CA GLY A 115 4.09 -0.67 5.29
C GLY A 115 3.00 -0.46 6.33
N LEU A 116 1.78 -0.17 5.87
CA LEU A 116 0.60 -0.04 6.71
C LEU A 116 -0.53 -0.86 6.10
N ALA A 117 -1.17 -1.73 6.88
CA ALA A 117 -2.30 -2.52 6.41
C ALA A 117 -3.33 -2.76 7.51
N GLU A 118 -4.58 -2.94 7.11
CA GLU A 118 -5.68 -3.33 7.98
C GLU A 118 -5.84 -4.85 7.98
N LEU A 119 -5.94 -5.44 9.18
CA LEU A 119 -6.21 -6.85 9.37
C LEU A 119 -7.04 -7.05 10.64
N GLY A 120 -8.24 -7.59 10.48
CA GLY A 120 -9.10 -7.99 11.60
C GLY A 120 -9.59 -6.82 12.46
N GLY A 121 -9.76 -5.63 11.89
CA GLY A 121 -10.19 -4.42 12.60
C GLY A 121 -9.06 -3.68 13.32
N TYR A 122 -7.81 -4.00 12.99
CA TYR A 122 -6.61 -3.35 13.52
C TYR A 122 -5.72 -2.85 12.39
N LEU A 123 -4.97 -1.77 12.63
CA LEU A 123 -3.89 -1.36 11.72
C LEU A 123 -2.56 -1.95 12.18
N TYR A 124 -1.79 -2.45 11.23
CA TYR A 124 -0.44 -2.96 11.46
C TYR A 124 0.57 -2.08 10.72
N CYS A 125 1.47 -1.46 11.47
CA CYS A 125 2.59 -0.67 10.96
C CYS A 125 3.85 -1.55 10.98
N VAL A 126 4.43 -1.79 9.81
CA VAL A 126 5.48 -2.80 9.59
C VAL A 126 6.76 -2.14 9.09
N GLY A 127 7.85 -2.32 9.83
CA GLY A 127 9.20 -1.88 9.44
C GLY A 127 9.32 -0.36 9.24
N GLY A 128 9.97 0.05 8.17
CA GLY A 128 10.31 1.44 7.85
C GLY A 128 11.73 1.82 8.29
N ARG A 129 11.98 3.12 8.39
CA ARG A 129 13.26 3.69 8.82
C ARG A 129 13.05 4.85 9.76
N ASP A 130 13.79 4.91 10.85
CA ASP A 130 13.69 5.97 11.89
C ASP A 130 14.50 7.23 11.58
N GLY A 131 15.25 7.22 10.47
CA GLY A 131 16.17 8.28 10.05
C GLY A 131 17.63 7.82 10.09
N MET A 132 17.94 6.81 10.90
CA MET A 132 19.28 6.23 11.03
C MET A 132 19.32 4.79 10.51
N VAL A 133 18.40 3.95 10.97
CA VAL A 133 18.41 2.50 10.71
C VAL A 133 17.08 2.01 10.13
N CYS A 134 17.15 0.92 9.37
CA CYS A 134 15.95 0.18 8.96
C CYS A 134 15.39 -0.58 10.16
N LEU A 135 14.08 -0.65 10.27
CA LEU A 135 13.37 -1.23 11.40
C LEU A 135 12.81 -2.61 11.01
N SER A 136 12.78 -3.52 11.98
CA SER A 136 12.04 -4.78 11.89
C SER A 136 10.77 -4.78 12.75
N THR A 137 10.44 -3.63 13.37
CA THR A 137 9.36 -3.50 14.34
C THR A 137 7.99 -3.68 13.69
N LEU A 138 7.07 -4.30 14.44
CA LEU A 138 5.66 -4.41 14.13
C LEU A 138 4.86 -3.73 15.26
N GLU A 139 4.04 -2.76 14.92
CA GLU A 139 3.13 -2.09 15.87
C GLU A 139 1.68 -2.27 15.38
N ARG A 140 0.79 -2.69 16.29
CA ARG A 140 -0.64 -2.86 16.04
C ARG A 140 -1.45 -1.78 16.74
N TYR A 141 -2.30 -1.08 16.02
CA TYR A 141 -3.24 -0.08 16.56
C TYR A 141 -4.60 -0.69 16.82
N ASP A 142 -5.08 -0.55 18.06
CA ASP A 142 -6.46 -0.83 18.46
C ASP A 142 -7.27 0.49 18.48
N PRO A 143 -8.22 0.69 17.54
CA PRO A 143 -9.02 1.91 17.50
C PRO A 143 -9.99 2.03 18.68
N ARG A 144 -10.38 0.94 19.35
CA ARG A 144 -11.29 1.00 20.51
C ARG A 144 -10.58 1.55 21.74
N GLY A 145 -9.32 1.18 21.91
CA GLY A 145 -8.47 1.63 23.01
C GLY A 145 -7.63 2.86 22.70
N ASN A 146 -7.63 3.34 21.45
CA ASN A 146 -6.71 4.37 20.93
C ASN A 146 -5.27 4.12 21.41
N ARG A 147 -4.74 2.94 21.10
CA ARG A 147 -3.40 2.53 21.54
C ARG A 147 -2.67 1.70 20.50
N TRP A 148 -1.37 1.93 20.40
CA TRP A 148 -0.44 1.06 19.70
C TRP A 148 0.15 0.04 20.68
N CYS A 149 0.30 -1.20 20.23
CA CYS A 149 1.00 -2.26 20.94
C CYS A 149 2.12 -2.81 20.05
N ARG A 150 3.32 -3.02 20.62
CA ARG A 150 4.38 -3.74 19.92
C ARG A 150 4.02 -5.22 19.85
N MET A 151 4.22 -5.78 18.67
CA MET A 151 4.03 -7.21 18.37
C MET A 151 5.39 -7.84 18.08
N ALA A 152 5.44 -9.13 17.78
CA ALA A 152 6.66 -9.80 17.39
C ALA A 152 7.32 -9.10 16.18
N PRO A 153 8.62 -8.78 16.24
CA PRO A 153 9.32 -8.15 15.14
C PRO A 153 9.59 -9.16 14.02
N MET A 154 9.75 -8.64 12.79
CA MET A 154 10.28 -9.41 11.68
C MET A 154 11.71 -9.89 11.97
N THR A 155 12.13 -10.95 11.30
CA THR A 155 13.51 -11.43 11.34
C THR A 155 14.44 -10.49 10.59
N CYS A 156 13.96 -9.92 9.47
CA CYS A 156 14.70 -8.96 8.67
C CYS A 156 14.25 -7.52 8.94
N HIS A 157 15.22 -6.60 8.97
CA HIS A 157 14.95 -5.16 8.92
C HIS A 157 14.52 -4.78 7.51
N ARG A 158 13.46 -3.98 7.37
CA ARG A 158 12.87 -3.66 6.06
C ARG A 158 12.37 -2.22 6.00
N THR A 159 12.86 -1.44 5.05
CA THR A 159 12.29 -0.15 4.63
C THR A 159 11.87 -0.21 3.16
N GLY A 160 10.86 0.57 2.76
CA GLY A 160 10.37 0.57 1.37
C GLY A 160 9.83 -0.79 0.92
N LEU A 161 9.28 -1.57 1.87
CA LEU A 161 8.72 -2.89 1.67
C LEU A 161 7.28 -2.83 1.14
N GLY A 162 6.83 -3.93 0.54
CA GLY A 162 5.42 -4.18 0.30
C GLY A 162 4.78 -4.86 1.51
N VAL A 163 3.58 -4.43 1.88
CA VAL A 163 2.75 -5.12 2.88
C VAL A 163 1.41 -5.46 2.27
N ALA A 164 0.98 -6.70 2.46
CA ALA A 164 -0.28 -7.23 1.93
C ALA A 164 -0.98 -8.09 2.99
N VAL A 165 -2.31 -8.14 2.91
CA VAL A 165 -3.12 -9.00 3.76
C VAL A 165 -3.82 -10.03 2.89
N LEU A 166 -3.60 -11.30 3.21
CA LEU A 166 -4.18 -12.41 2.47
C LEU A 166 -4.39 -13.59 3.42
N ASP A 167 -5.55 -14.24 3.34
CA ASP A 167 -5.92 -15.41 4.14
C ASP A 167 -5.73 -15.21 5.65
N SER A 168 -6.08 -14.03 6.17
CA SER A 168 -5.92 -13.62 7.58
C SER A 168 -4.48 -13.47 8.06
N TYR A 169 -3.51 -13.47 7.16
CA TYR A 169 -2.11 -13.20 7.45
C TYR A 169 -1.65 -11.86 6.90
N LEU A 170 -0.65 -11.30 7.54
CA LEU A 170 0.07 -10.11 7.07
C LEU A 170 1.39 -10.55 6.42
N TYR A 171 1.66 -10.12 5.19
CA TYR A 171 2.87 -10.44 4.45
C TYR A 171 3.79 -9.21 4.39
N ALA A 172 5.06 -9.37 4.75
CA ALA A 172 6.12 -8.39 4.57
C ALA A 172 7.04 -8.85 3.44
N ILE A 173 7.04 -8.10 2.34
CA ILE A 173 7.59 -8.53 1.05
C ILE A 173 8.72 -7.58 0.64
N GLY A 174 9.90 -8.13 0.35
CA GLY A 174 11.04 -7.36 -0.16
C GLY A 174 11.41 -6.18 0.72
N GLY A 175 11.64 -5.02 0.10
CA GLY A 175 12.15 -3.81 0.75
C GLY A 175 13.68 -3.78 0.76
N SER A 176 14.26 -3.07 1.72
CA SER A 176 15.70 -2.92 1.89
C SER A 176 16.09 -3.03 3.35
N ASP A 177 17.19 -3.74 3.63
CA ASP A 177 17.79 -3.81 4.96
C ASP A 177 18.67 -2.59 5.27
N GLY A 178 18.74 -1.63 4.34
CA GLY A 178 19.59 -0.45 4.43
C GLY A 178 20.96 -0.61 3.77
N ARG A 179 21.26 -1.81 3.26
CA ARG A 179 22.46 -2.11 2.47
C ARG A 179 22.09 -2.59 1.07
N SER A 180 21.07 -3.45 0.95
CA SER A 180 20.66 -4.06 -0.31
C SER A 180 19.14 -4.28 -0.40
N PRO A 181 18.57 -4.22 -1.61
CA PRO A 181 17.22 -4.69 -1.87
C PRO A 181 17.05 -6.17 -1.51
N LEU A 182 15.89 -6.51 -0.96
CA LEU A 182 15.54 -7.84 -0.48
C LEU A 182 14.58 -8.51 -1.47
N TYR A 183 14.74 -9.83 -1.61
CA TYR A 183 13.73 -10.70 -2.22
C TYR A 183 12.92 -11.48 -1.18
N SER A 184 13.38 -11.51 0.08
CA SER A 184 12.80 -12.37 1.10
C SER A 184 11.39 -11.90 1.45
N VAL A 185 10.55 -12.86 1.83
CA VAL A 185 9.17 -12.62 2.26
C VAL A 185 8.96 -13.29 3.60
N GLU A 186 8.30 -12.59 4.51
CA GLU A 186 7.87 -13.11 5.80
C GLU A 186 6.36 -12.94 5.94
N ARG A 187 5.71 -13.86 6.64
CA ARG A 187 4.28 -13.81 6.93
C ARG A 187 4.04 -13.87 8.42
N TYR A 188 3.23 -12.96 8.93
CA TYR A 188 2.87 -12.84 10.33
C TYR A 188 1.50 -13.45 10.60
N SER A 189 1.43 -14.28 11.64
CA SER A 189 0.19 -14.82 12.21
C SER A 189 -0.22 -13.99 13.44
N PRO A 190 -1.37 -13.27 13.40
CA PRO A 190 -1.88 -12.58 14.58
C PRO A 190 -2.25 -13.51 15.74
N GLU A 191 -2.60 -14.77 15.46
CA GLU A 191 -2.96 -15.76 16.48
C GLU A 191 -1.75 -16.25 17.26
N GLU A 192 -0.62 -16.43 16.57
CA GLU A 192 0.62 -16.93 17.17
C GLU A 192 1.57 -15.81 17.63
N ASP A 193 1.29 -14.55 17.24
CA ASP A 193 2.20 -13.41 17.37
C ASP A 193 3.61 -13.78 16.89
N ALA A 194 3.70 -14.32 15.67
CA ALA A 194 4.94 -14.85 15.13
C ALA A 194 5.03 -14.66 13.61
N TRP A 195 6.26 -14.43 13.15
CA TRP A 195 6.62 -14.40 11.73
C TRP A 195 7.14 -15.78 11.29
N SER A 196 6.77 -16.17 10.07
CA SER A 196 7.27 -17.37 9.39
C SER A 196 7.85 -16.99 8.02
N PRO A 197 8.90 -17.66 7.55
CA PRO A 197 9.43 -17.43 6.21
C PRO A 197 8.43 -17.89 5.15
N CYS A 198 8.39 -17.15 4.04
CA CYS A 198 7.60 -17.45 2.85
C CYS A 198 8.49 -17.61 1.62
N PRO A 199 7.98 -18.20 0.53
CA PRO A 199 8.66 -18.21 -0.76
C PRO A 199 9.13 -16.81 -1.15
N PRO A 200 10.41 -16.66 -1.55
CA PRO A 200 10.97 -15.37 -1.91
C PRO A 200 10.44 -14.90 -3.27
N LEU A 201 10.53 -13.60 -3.51
CA LEU A 201 10.42 -13.03 -4.85
C LEU A 201 11.52 -13.60 -5.77
N GLY A 202 11.25 -13.70 -7.07
CA GLY A 202 12.26 -14.04 -8.07
C GLY A 202 13.25 -12.90 -8.31
N THR A 203 12.84 -11.64 -8.07
CA THR A 203 13.71 -10.46 -8.16
C THR A 203 13.76 -9.71 -6.83
N ARG A 204 14.93 -9.18 -6.46
CA ARG A 204 15.06 -8.28 -5.31
C ARG A 204 14.38 -6.94 -5.62
N ARG A 205 13.56 -6.44 -4.70
CA ARG A 205 12.77 -5.22 -4.95
C ARG A 205 12.67 -4.38 -3.69
N GLU A 206 13.13 -3.14 -3.75
CA GLU A 206 12.76 -2.07 -2.80
C GLU A 206 11.85 -1.05 -3.48
N ASN A 207 11.06 -0.32 -2.69
CA ASN A 207 10.22 0.80 -3.13
C ASN A 207 9.25 0.42 -4.27
N PHE A 208 8.73 -0.80 -4.25
CA PHE A 208 7.80 -1.32 -5.25
C PHE A 208 6.35 -1.13 -4.79
N GLY A 209 5.40 -1.28 -5.71
CA GLY A 209 3.98 -1.26 -5.42
C GLY A 209 3.49 -2.66 -5.03
N CYS A 210 2.73 -2.77 -3.95
CA CYS A 210 2.14 -4.03 -3.51
C CYS A 210 0.62 -3.91 -3.40
N ALA A 211 -0.11 -4.89 -3.95
CA ALA A 211 -1.57 -4.93 -3.87
C ALA A 211 -2.08 -6.37 -3.87
N THR A 212 -3.27 -6.56 -3.32
CA THR A 212 -3.98 -7.84 -3.30
C THR A 212 -5.19 -7.77 -4.22
N LEU A 213 -5.37 -8.79 -5.06
CA LEU A 213 -6.52 -8.89 -5.96
C LEU A 213 -6.85 -10.36 -6.25
N GLN A 214 -8.13 -10.72 -6.15
CA GLN A 214 -8.62 -12.09 -6.43
C GLN A 214 -7.81 -13.18 -5.70
N GLY A 215 -7.55 -12.99 -4.41
CA GLY A 215 -6.86 -13.98 -3.56
C GLY A 215 -5.36 -14.14 -3.84
N LYS A 216 -4.74 -13.16 -4.49
CA LYS A 216 -3.30 -13.18 -4.84
C LYS A 216 -2.63 -11.87 -4.46
N ILE A 217 -1.32 -11.93 -4.21
CA ILE A 217 -0.50 -10.74 -3.92
C ILE A 217 0.31 -10.40 -5.17
N TYR A 218 0.42 -9.12 -5.47
CA TYR A 218 1.13 -8.61 -6.63
C TYR A 218 2.23 -7.66 -6.18
N ALA A 219 3.42 -7.80 -6.76
CA ALA A 219 4.57 -6.94 -6.56
C ALA A 219 4.94 -6.28 -7.90
N LEU A 220 4.84 -4.95 -7.97
CA LEU A 220 4.92 -4.18 -9.21
C LEU A 220 6.11 -3.22 -9.17
N GLY A 221 7.04 -3.33 -10.12
CA GLY A 221 8.16 -2.40 -10.27
C GLY A 221 9.14 -2.44 -9.09
N GLY A 222 9.53 -1.25 -8.63
CA GLY A 222 10.56 -1.05 -7.61
C GLY A 222 11.95 -0.81 -8.20
N ARG A 223 12.97 -1.11 -7.40
CA ARG A 223 14.38 -1.05 -7.77
C ARG A 223 15.11 -2.28 -7.25
N ASP A 224 15.98 -2.84 -8.08
CA ASP A 224 16.94 -3.89 -7.68
C ASP A 224 18.32 -3.28 -7.41
N ASP A 225 19.36 -4.11 -7.34
CA ASP A 225 20.74 -3.66 -7.13
C ASP A 225 21.27 -2.75 -8.25
N LEU A 226 20.67 -2.80 -9.45
CA LEU A 226 21.18 -2.18 -10.67
C LEU A 226 20.30 -1.04 -11.20
N THR A 227 18.97 -1.22 -11.22
CA THR A 227 18.06 -0.32 -11.94
C THR A 227 16.61 -0.35 -11.42
N GLU A 228 15.86 0.67 -11.80
CA GLU A 228 14.41 0.72 -11.69
C GLU A 228 13.76 -0.38 -12.54
N LEU A 229 12.70 -0.97 -12.01
CA LEU A 229 12.06 -2.15 -12.56
C LEU A 229 10.72 -1.79 -13.20
N CYS A 230 10.44 -2.40 -14.35
CA CYS A 230 9.10 -2.50 -14.93
C CYS A 230 8.50 -3.91 -14.74
N SER A 231 9.29 -4.88 -14.29
CA SER A 231 8.81 -6.25 -14.06
C SER A 231 7.80 -6.31 -12.92
N ALA A 232 6.92 -7.30 -13.00
CA ALA A 232 5.91 -7.59 -11.99
C ALA A 232 5.93 -9.08 -11.66
N GLU A 233 5.55 -9.43 -10.44
CA GLU A 233 5.44 -10.81 -9.95
C GLU A 233 4.16 -10.98 -9.15
N ARG A 234 3.61 -12.20 -9.15
CA ARG A 234 2.41 -12.55 -8.41
C ARG A 234 2.63 -13.77 -7.54
N PHE A 235 2.20 -13.69 -6.30
CA PHE A 235 2.14 -14.80 -5.37
C PHE A 235 0.78 -15.51 -5.46
N ASP A 236 0.81 -16.83 -5.61
CA ASP A 236 -0.35 -17.69 -5.48
C ASP A 236 -0.25 -18.47 -4.16
N PRO A 237 -1.16 -18.25 -3.18
CA PRO A 237 -1.09 -18.92 -1.88
C PRO A 237 -1.37 -20.43 -1.97
N VAL A 238 -2.05 -20.91 -3.01
CA VAL A 238 -2.37 -22.33 -3.19
C VAL A 238 -1.14 -23.09 -3.69
N ALA A 239 -0.45 -22.53 -4.68
CA ALA A 239 0.80 -23.09 -5.18
C ALA A 239 1.99 -22.76 -4.26
N ASN A 240 1.83 -21.77 -3.39
CA ASN A 240 2.87 -21.22 -2.51
C ASN A 240 4.14 -20.85 -3.31
N GLU A 241 3.95 -20.07 -4.37
CA GLU A 241 5.04 -19.63 -5.24
C GLU A 241 4.79 -18.24 -5.82
N TRP A 242 5.89 -17.56 -6.17
CA TRP A 242 5.86 -16.35 -6.98
C TRP A 242 6.07 -16.71 -8.44
N SER A 243 5.23 -16.18 -9.32
CA SER A 243 5.38 -16.32 -10.77
C SER A 243 5.57 -14.94 -11.42
N PRO A 244 6.41 -14.84 -12.47
CA PRO A 244 6.56 -13.60 -13.22
C PRO A 244 5.26 -13.24 -13.95
N MET A 245 5.03 -11.94 -14.09
CA MET A 245 3.93 -11.37 -14.88
C MET A 245 4.45 -10.58 -16.06
N MET A 246 3.54 -10.19 -16.96
CA MET A 246 3.85 -9.24 -18.01
C MET A 246 4.43 -7.95 -17.40
N PRO A 247 5.54 -7.41 -17.93
CA PRO A 247 6.12 -6.18 -17.43
C PRO A 247 5.26 -4.97 -17.81
N MET A 248 5.28 -3.95 -16.96
CA MET A 248 4.78 -2.60 -17.26
C MET A 248 5.55 -2.00 -18.44
N LYS A 249 4.95 -1.02 -19.12
CA LYS A 249 5.58 -0.27 -20.22
C LYS A 249 6.73 0.58 -19.73
N SER A 250 6.61 1.16 -18.54
CA SER A 250 7.61 2.02 -17.94
C SER A 250 8.22 1.39 -16.69
N LYS A 251 9.49 1.71 -16.42
CA LYS A 251 10.13 1.43 -15.13
C LYS A 251 9.52 2.35 -14.07
N ARG A 252 9.26 1.81 -12.88
CA ARG A 252 8.61 2.58 -11.81
C ARG A 252 9.16 2.21 -10.43
N ASN A 253 10.11 3.01 -9.94
CA ASN A 253 10.56 3.01 -8.55
C ASN A 253 9.70 3.97 -7.71
N LYS A 254 9.50 3.66 -6.43
CA LYS A 254 8.55 4.33 -5.52
C LYS A 254 7.11 4.34 -6.05
N VAL A 255 6.77 3.36 -6.89
CA VAL A 255 5.44 3.19 -7.46
C VAL A 255 4.46 2.78 -6.38
N LYS A 256 3.23 3.28 -6.48
CA LYS A 256 2.11 2.83 -5.64
C LYS A 256 1.25 1.85 -6.42
N ALA A 257 0.76 0.83 -5.72
CA ALA A 257 -0.15 -0.13 -6.30
C ALA A 257 -1.50 -0.07 -5.59
N ALA A 258 -2.57 -0.24 -6.36
CA ALA A 258 -3.91 -0.40 -5.85
C ALA A 258 -4.65 -1.43 -6.69
N ALA A 259 -5.61 -2.13 -6.09
CA ALA A 259 -6.57 -2.94 -6.81
C ALA A 259 -7.90 -2.18 -6.82
N ALA A 260 -8.51 -2.02 -7.99
CA ALA A 260 -9.83 -1.40 -8.11
C ALA A 260 -10.57 -1.93 -9.34
N ASN A 261 -11.85 -2.26 -9.17
CA ASN A 261 -12.72 -2.72 -10.27
C ASN A 261 -12.15 -3.89 -11.08
N GLY A 262 -11.41 -4.80 -10.44
CA GLY A 262 -10.78 -5.95 -11.10
C GLY A 262 -9.47 -5.65 -11.84
N TYR A 263 -8.98 -4.41 -11.79
CA TYR A 263 -7.67 -4.03 -12.33
C TYR A 263 -6.64 -3.87 -11.22
N LEU A 264 -5.37 -4.14 -11.55
CA LEU A 264 -4.24 -3.66 -10.75
C LEU A 264 -3.73 -2.37 -11.36
N LEU A 265 -3.58 -1.35 -10.54
CA LEU A 265 -3.12 -0.03 -10.96
C LEU A 265 -1.70 0.18 -10.46
N ALA A 266 -0.80 0.60 -11.34
CA ALA A 266 0.52 1.10 -11.03
C ALA A 266 0.53 2.62 -11.18
N ILE A 267 0.62 3.33 -10.05
CA ILE A 267 0.39 4.77 -9.96
C ILE A 267 1.73 5.47 -9.72
N GLY A 268 2.09 6.33 -10.67
CA GLY A 268 3.27 7.20 -10.60
C GLY A 268 4.60 6.45 -10.51
N GLY A 269 5.55 7.04 -9.79
CA GLY A 269 6.89 6.52 -9.57
C GLY A 269 7.99 7.35 -10.24
N PHE A 270 9.17 6.78 -10.36
CA PHE A 270 10.36 7.35 -11.01
C PHE A 270 10.99 6.30 -11.91
N ASP A 271 11.31 6.66 -13.16
CA ASP A 271 11.78 5.72 -14.19
C ASP A 271 13.31 5.62 -14.32
N GLY A 272 14.04 6.37 -13.48
CA GLY A 272 15.50 6.54 -13.56
C GLY A 272 15.92 7.90 -14.11
N VAL A 273 15.00 8.62 -14.78
CA VAL A 273 15.25 9.93 -15.40
C VAL A 273 14.24 10.97 -14.93
N THR A 274 12.95 10.64 -14.94
CA THR A 274 11.84 11.57 -14.64
C THR A 274 10.81 10.96 -13.70
N HIS A 275 10.02 11.84 -13.07
CA HIS A 275 8.85 11.42 -12.32
C HIS A 275 7.75 10.99 -13.29
N VAL A 276 7.25 9.77 -13.09
CA VAL A 276 6.15 9.21 -13.88
C VAL A 276 4.84 9.78 -13.33
N THR A 277 4.07 10.45 -14.19
CA THR A 277 2.75 11.01 -13.86
C THR A 277 1.59 10.17 -14.36
N THR A 278 1.88 9.08 -15.08
CA THR A 278 0.88 8.18 -15.65
C THR A 278 0.48 7.09 -14.67
N VAL A 279 -0.71 6.55 -14.88
CA VAL A 279 -1.18 5.30 -14.27
C VAL A 279 -1.20 4.22 -15.36
N GLU A 280 -0.69 3.04 -15.05
CA GLU A 280 -0.87 1.84 -15.88
C GLU A 280 -1.84 0.88 -15.21
N ALA A 281 -2.78 0.33 -15.97
CA ALA A 281 -3.79 -0.61 -15.47
C ALA A 281 -3.58 -2.00 -16.06
N PHE A 282 -3.41 -3.02 -15.21
CA PHE A 282 -3.32 -4.40 -15.62
C PHE A 282 -4.69 -5.05 -15.65
N ASP A 283 -5.06 -5.53 -16.84
CA ASP A 283 -6.25 -6.32 -17.10
C ASP A 283 -5.90 -7.81 -16.91
N LEU A 284 -6.44 -8.42 -15.84
CA LEU A 284 -6.18 -9.83 -15.51
C LEU A 284 -6.73 -10.79 -16.58
N ASP A 285 -7.87 -10.47 -17.18
CA ASP A 285 -8.52 -11.33 -18.18
C ASP A 285 -7.75 -11.28 -19.51
N ALA A 286 -7.30 -10.08 -19.90
CA ALA A 286 -6.52 -9.90 -21.13
C ALA A 286 -5.01 -10.11 -20.95
N ASN A 287 -4.54 -10.32 -19.71
CA ASN A 287 -3.14 -10.48 -19.33
C ASN A 287 -2.24 -9.38 -19.91
N LYS A 288 -2.65 -8.10 -19.80
CA LYS A 288 -1.92 -6.97 -20.39
C LYS A 288 -2.05 -5.67 -19.61
N TRP A 289 -1.00 -4.85 -19.69
CA TRP A 289 -1.01 -3.46 -19.22
C TRP A 289 -1.61 -2.52 -20.26
N ARG A 290 -2.45 -1.60 -19.81
CA ARG A 290 -3.02 -0.50 -20.61
C ARG A 290 -2.45 0.82 -20.13
#